data_AF-A0A2V7HDH2-F1
#
_entry.id   AF-A0A2V7HDH2-F1
#
_cell.length_a   1.000
_cell.length_b   1.000
_cell.length_c   1.000
_cell.angle_alpha   90.00
_cell.angle_beta   90.00
_cell.angle_gamma   90.00
#
_symmetry.space_group_name_H-M   'P 1'
#
loop_
_entity.id
_entity.type
_entity.pdbx_description
1 polymer ?
#
loop_
_entity_poly.entity_id
_entity_poly.type
_entity_poly.pdbx_seq_one_letter_code
_entity_poly.pdbx_strand_id
1 'polypeptide(L)'
;MTIEAPKVHVHMTVSNLEKSRAFYEKFFGTAPVKVRPGYVKFLPGFGPLNLALSEAAPAESRGHVDHMGIQVESAEIVMRELARVKAAGLPVREEMGVECCHANQDKFWVEDPDGVDWEVYVLNRDIDESPAGRTTEAAPLTHGLAVVRAAGGGCCGSSA
;
A
#
# COMPACT_ATOMS: atom_id res chain seq x y z
N MET A 1 18.49 3.81 -24.36
CA MET A 1 18.16 4.84 -23.35
C MET A 1 17.40 4.13 -22.24
N THR A 2 18.02 3.93 -21.09
CA THR A 2 17.31 3.53 -19.88
C THR A 2 16.48 4.73 -19.44
N ILE A 3 15.16 4.58 -19.46
CA ILE A 3 14.27 5.55 -18.81
C ILE A 3 14.53 5.38 -17.31
N GLU A 4 14.82 6.47 -16.59
CA GLU A 4 14.74 6.44 -15.13
C GLU A 4 13.39 5.85 -14.71
N ALA A 5 13.34 5.07 -13.62
CA ALA A 5 12.10 4.41 -13.21
C ALA A 5 10.93 5.42 -13.19
N PRO A 6 9.82 5.13 -13.92
CA PRO A 6 8.73 6.09 -14.05
C PRO A 6 8.10 6.36 -12.69
N LYS A 7 7.75 7.62 -12.42
CA LYS A 7 7.07 8.02 -11.18
C LYS A 7 5.56 7.98 -11.36
N VAL A 8 4.87 7.26 -10.47
CA VAL A 8 3.40 7.28 -10.39
C VAL A 8 2.96 8.66 -9.90
N HIS A 9 2.07 9.31 -10.65
CA HIS A 9 1.48 10.58 -10.24
C HIS A 9 0.14 10.36 -9.56
N VAL A 10 0.02 10.85 -8.32
CA VAL A 10 -1.21 10.83 -7.55
C VAL A 10 -1.55 12.27 -7.18
N HIS A 11 -2.79 12.69 -7.41
CA HIS A 11 -3.28 13.99 -6.96
C HIS A 11 -4.48 13.77 -6.03
N MET A 12 -4.30 14.11 -4.76
CA MET A 12 -5.35 14.01 -3.74
C MET A 12 -5.90 15.40 -3.41
N THR A 13 -7.21 15.47 -3.21
CA THR A 13 -7.84 16.60 -2.56
C THR A 13 -7.81 16.36 -1.06
N VAL A 14 -7.35 17.34 -0.29
CA VAL A 14 -7.26 17.26 1.17
C VAL A 14 -8.14 18.33 1.81
N SER A 15 -8.67 18.04 2.99
CA SER A 15 -9.54 18.94 3.75
C SER A 15 -8.78 20.12 4.36
N ASN A 16 -7.48 19.96 4.63
CA ASN A 16 -6.62 21.03 5.15
C ASN A 16 -5.17 20.84 4.68
N LEU A 17 -4.72 21.69 3.76
CA LEU A 17 -3.41 21.55 3.12
C LEU A 17 -2.25 21.76 4.09
N GLU A 18 -2.40 22.60 5.10
CA GLU A 18 -1.34 22.84 6.09
C GLU A 18 -1.10 21.59 6.95
N LYS A 19 -2.17 20.97 7.45
CA LYS A 19 -2.10 19.71 8.21
C LYS A 19 -1.55 18.58 7.36
N SER A 20 -2.06 18.40 6.14
CA SER A 20 -1.57 17.35 5.24
C SER A 20 -0.10 17.59 4.87
N ARG A 21 0.29 18.84 4.56
CA ARG A 21 1.70 19.17 4.30
C ARG A 21 2.60 18.79 5.49
N ALA A 22 2.23 19.19 6.71
CA ALA A 22 3.02 18.88 7.90
C ALA A 22 3.13 17.36 8.14
N PHE A 23 2.05 16.61 7.89
CA PHE A 23 2.07 15.15 7.93
C PHE A 23 3.02 14.58 6.87
N TYR A 24 2.86 14.94 5.60
CA TYR A 24 3.66 14.37 4.51
C TYR A 24 5.14 14.79 4.57
N GLU A 25 5.47 15.95 5.13
CA GLU A 25 6.86 16.33 5.42
C GLU A 25 7.49 15.37 6.45
N LYS A 26 6.76 14.98 7.50
CA LYS A 26 7.21 13.98 8.48
C LYS A 26 7.22 12.58 7.88
N PHE A 27 6.15 12.18 7.19
CA PHE A 27 6.03 10.85 6.62
C PHE A 27 7.07 10.61 5.54
N PHE A 28 7.35 11.58 4.66
CA PHE A 28 8.38 11.43 3.64
C PHE A 28 9.80 11.84 4.09
N GLY A 29 9.92 12.54 5.21
CA GLY A 29 11.22 13.02 5.71
C GLY A 29 11.87 14.07 4.81
N THR A 30 11.08 14.75 3.97
CA THR A 30 11.57 15.75 3.02
C THR A 30 10.55 16.88 2.83
N ALA A 31 11.05 18.06 2.50
CA ALA A 31 10.21 19.20 2.15
C ALA A 31 9.53 18.98 0.78
N PRO A 32 8.36 19.61 0.52
CA PRO A 32 7.74 19.59 -0.79
C PRO A 32 8.65 20.25 -1.84
N VAL A 33 8.72 19.65 -3.03
CA VAL A 33 9.47 20.20 -4.17
C VAL A 33 8.77 21.39 -4.82
N LYS A 34 7.49 21.62 -4.52
CA LYS A 34 6.72 22.77 -4.99
C LYS A 34 5.63 23.14 -3.99
N VAL A 35 5.53 24.43 -3.70
CA VAL A 35 4.48 25.03 -2.88
C VAL A 35 3.87 26.21 -3.64
N ARG A 36 2.54 26.28 -3.69
CA ARG A 36 1.73 27.37 -4.24
C ARG A 36 0.49 27.56 -3.34
N PRO A 37 -0.20 28.71 -3.42
CA PRO A 37 -1.49 28.86 -2.75
C PRO A 37 -2.43 27.70 -3.11
N GLY A 38 -2.91 26.98 -2.09
CA GLY A 38 -3.80 25.83 -2.28
C GLY A 38 -3.18 24.56 -2.89
N TYR A 39 -1.84 24.48 -3.04
CA TYR A 39 -1.18 23.35 -3.68
C TYR A 39 0.22 23.02 -3.12
N VAL A 40 0.50 21.74 -2.89
CA VAL A 40 1.85 21.24 -2.63
C VAL A 40 2.18 19.98 -3.44
N LYS A 41 3.47 19.74 -3.69
CA LYS A 41 3.95 18.52 -4.36
C LYS A 41 5.16 17.94 -3.66
N PHE A 42 5.18 16.61 -3.54
CA PHE A 42 6.29 15.82 -3.00
C PHE A 42 6.84 14.85 -4.04
N LEU A 43 8.15 14.60 -3.94
CA LEU A 43 8.88 13.55 -4.66
C LEU A 43 9.73 12.80 -3.62
N PRO A 44 9.15 11.86 -2.85
CA PRO A 44 9.89 11.14 -1.82
C PRO A 44 11.05 10.33 -2.42
N GLY A 45 12.13 10.18 -1.65
CA GLY A 45 13.34 9.49 -2.10
C GLY A 45 13.23 7.96 -2.07
N PHE A 46 12.34 7.41 -1.24
CA PHE A 46 12.20 5.96 -1.04
C PHE A 46 11.15 5.30 -1.94
N GLY A 47 10.65 6.00 -2.97
CA GLY A 47 9.72 5.40 -3.93
C GLY A 47 9.51 6.26 -5.19
N PRO A 48 9.11 5.65 -6.32
CA PRO A 48 8.83 6.36 -7.56
C PRO A 48 7.45 7.07 -7.50
N LEU A 49 7.28 8.00 -6.56
CA LEU A 49 6.02 8.70 -6.33
C LEU A 49 6.14 10.20 -6.67
N ASN A 50 5.07 10.73 -7.25
CA ASN A 50 4.83 12.14 -7.47
C ASN A 50 3.46 12.48 -6.89
N LEU A 51 3.44 12.83 -5.60
CA LEU A 51 2.23 13.19 -4.88
C LEU A 51 1.98 14.69 -5.00
N ALA A 52 0.81 15.07 -5.49
CA ALA A 52 0.28 16.41 -5.44
C ALA A 52 -0.92 16.47 -4.51
N LEU A 53 -1.01 17.54 -3.72
CA LEU A 53 -2.13 17.79 -2.83
C LEU A 53 -2.72 19.15 -3.18
N SER A 54 -4.05 19.24 -3.18
CA SER A 54 -4.76 20.51 -3.26
C SER A 54 -5.83 20.60 -2.20
N GLU A 55 -6.00 21.78 -1.61
CA GLU A 55 -7.10 22.04 -0.69
C GLU A 55 -8.39 22.25 -1.49
N ALA A 56 -9.45 21.55 -1.12
CA ALA A 56 -10.80 21.93 -1.50
C ALA A 56 -11.78 21.49 -0.42
N ALA A 57 -12.92 22.18 -0.32
CA ALA A 57 -14.02 21.70 0.50
C ALA A 57 -14.39 20.26 0.07
N PRO A 58 -14.71 19.36 1.02
CA PRO A 58 -15.20 18.03 0.70
C PRO A 58 -16.38 18.16 -0.28
N ALA A 59 -16.19 17.70 -1.51
CA ALA A 59 -17.30 17.53 -2.43
C ALA A 59 -17.94 16.19 -2.09
N GLU A 60 -19.22 16.20 -1.72
CA GLU A 60 -20.00 14.99 -1.36
C GLU A 60 -19.98 13.89 -2.44
N SER A 61 -19.50 14.20 -3.65
CA SER A 61 -19.48 13.31 -4.83
C SER A 61 -18.10 12.83 -5.28
N ARG A 62 -17.01 13.10 -4.55
CA ARG A 62 -15.69 12.56 -4.90
C ARG A 62 -15.44 11.21 -4.24
N GLY A 63 -14.91 10.26 -5.01
CA GLY A 63 -14.46 8.98 -4.46
C GLY A 63 -13.35 9.18 -3.42
N HIS A 64 -13.41 8.38 -2.36
CA HIS A 64 -12.41 8.33 -1.31
C HIS A 64 -11.30 7.35 -1.68
N VAL A 65 -10.06 7.68 -1.34
CA VAL A 65 -8.93 6.75 -1.42
C VAL A 65 -8.85 6.03 -0.09
N ASP A 66 -9.12 4.73 -0.08
CA ASP A 66 -9.08 3.91 1.14
C ASP A 66 -7.64 3.79 1.68
N HIS A 67 -6.71 3.30 0.84
CA HIS A 67 -5.30 3.24 1.18
C HIS A 67 -4.39 3.35 -0.04
N MET A 68 -3.10 3.62 0.20
CA MET A 68 -2.03 3.72 -0.78
C MET A 68 -0.80 2.95 -0.29
N GLY A 69 -0.07 2.31 -1.21
CA GLY A 69 1.11 1.52 -0.85
C GLY A 69 2.38 1.92 -1.60
N ILE A 70 3.52 1.87 -0.91
CA ILE A 70 4.86 1.98 -1.49
C ILE A 70 5.61 0.68 -1.20
N GLN A 71 5.72 -0.16 -2.23
CA GLN A 71 6.58 -1.34 -2.17
C GLN A 71 8.05 -0.93 -2.28
N VAL A 72 8.88 -1.41 -1.37
CA VAL A 72 10.33 -1.18 -1.34
C VAL A 72 11.10 -2.46 -1.62
N GLU A 73 12.38 -2.31 -1.92
CA GLU A 73 13.23 -3.40 -2.41
C GLU A 73 13.65 -4.40 -1.32
N SER A 74 13.61 -4.01 -0.03
CA SER A 74 14.10 -4.86 1.05
C SER A 74 13.49 -4.52 2.42
N ALA A 75 13.53 -5.49 3.35
CA ALA A 75 13.07 -5.31 4.73
C ALA A 75 13.90 -4.26 5.48
N GLU A 76 15.19 -4.12 5.17
CA GLU A 76 16.04 -3.06 5.75
C GLU A 76 15.50 -1.68 5.42
N ILE A 77 14.94 -1.48 4.21
CA ILE A 77 14.31 -0.21 3.85
C ILE A 77 13.05 0.02 4.68
N VAL A 78 12.20 -0.99 4.85
CA VAL A 78 10.99 -0.90 5.71
C VAL A 78 11.39 -0.48 7.12
N MET A 79 12.37 -1.16 7.73
CA MET A 79 12.82 -0.87 9.10
C MET A 79 13.47 0.51 9.24
N ARG A 80 14.24 0.95 8.23
CA ARG A 80 14.82 2.30 8.19
C ARG A 80 13.74 3.37 8.17
N GLU A 81 12.76 3.25 7.27
CA GLU A 81 11.68 4.23 7.15
C GLU A 81 10.77 4.22 8.39
N LEU A 82 10.46 3.03 8.93
CA LEU A 82 9.70 2.89 10.18
C LEU A 82 10.39 3.64 11.34
N ALA A 83 11.70 3.44 11.53
CA ALA A 83 12.45 4.12 12.57
C ALA A 83 12.42 5.65 12.39
N ARG A 84 12.56 6.14 11.16
CA ARG A 84 12.49 7.57 10.82
C ARG A 84 11.10 8.15 11.11
N VAL A 85 10.05 7.45 10.71
CA VAL A 85 8.65 7.87 10.89
C VAL A 85 8.29 7.92 12.38
N LYS A 86 8.69 6.90 13.17
CA LYS A 86 8.57 6.91 14.63
C LYS A 86 9.31 8.08 15.27
N ALA A 87 10.55 8.33 14.85
CA ALA A 87 11.34 9.46 15.35
C ALA A 87 10.72 10.83 15.01
N ALA A 88 9.98 10.93 13.91
CA ALA A 88 9.20 12.11 13.53
C ALA A 88 7.89 12.28 14.33
N GLY A 89 7.57 11.32 15.21
CA GLY A 89 6.42 11.35 16.10
C GLY A 89 5.09 11.04 15.41
N LEU A 90 5.10 10.31 14.29
CA LEU A 90 3.88 9.82 13.67
C LEU A 90 3.42 8.51 14.34
N PRO A 91 2.12 8.33 14.59
CA PRO A 91 1.59 7.04 15.01
C PRO A 91 1.77 6.03 13.89
N VAL A 92 2.18 4.82 14.23
CA VAL A 92 2.43 3.73 13.28
C VAL A 92 1.75 2.46 13.73
N ARG A 93 1.24 1.68 12.77
CA ARG A 93 0.80 0.29 12.97
C ARG A 93 1.77 -0.62 12.25
N GLU A 94 2.33 -1.59 12.96
CA GLU A 94 3.38 -2.48 12.46
C GLU A 94 2.86 -3.90 12.25
N GLU A 95 3.23 -4.50 11.13
CA GLU A 95 2.91 -5.87 10.76
C GLU A 95 4.19 -6.51 10.21
N MET A 96 4.99 -7.11 11.11
CA MET A 96 6.28 -7.73 10.78
C MET A 96 6.15 -9.24 10.61
N GLY A 97 6.69 -9.77 9.52
CA GLY A 97 6.66 -11.20 9.18
C GLY A 97 5.26 -11.76 8.97
N VAL A 98 4.28 -10.91 8.64
CA VAL A 98 2.87 -11.32 8.50
C VAL A 98 2.67 -12.05 7.17
N GLU A 99 1.98 -13.19 7.23
CA GLU A 99 1.55 -13.92 6.03
C GLU A 99 0.18 -13.38 5.58
N CYS A 100 0.16 -12.59 4.50
CA CYS A 100 -1.03 -11.91 3.98
C CYS A 100 -0.95 -11.85 2.45
N CYS A 101 -2.08 -11.89 1.74
CA CYS A 101 -2.15 -11.79 0.28
C CYS A 101 -1.23 -12.78 -0.46
N HIS A 102 -1.15 -14.03 0.01
CA HIS A 102 -0.28 -15.08 -0.55
C HIS A 102 1.22 -14.78 -0.49
N ALA A 103 1.67 -13.90 0.41
CA ALA A 103 3.09 -13.62 0.62
C ALA A 103 3.40 -13.39 2.11
N ASN A 104 4.65 -13.62 2.49
CA ASN A 104 5.19 -13.11 3.74
C ASN A 104 5.64 -11.67 3.52
N GLN A 105 5.21 -10.76 4.40
CA GLN A 105 5.46 -9.32 4.24
C GLN A 105 5.94 -8.71 5.56
N ASP A 106 6.84 -7.73 5.44
CA ASP A 106 7.08 -6.74 6.48
C ASP A 106 6.47 -5.42 6.02
N LYS A 107 5.59 -4.83 6.84
CA LYS A 107 4.94 -3.57 6.52
C LYS A 107 4.66 -2.73 7.75
N PHE A 108 4.59 -1.42 7.54
CA PHE A 108 4.01 -0.51 8.51
C PHE A 108 3.04 0.44 7.83
N TRP A 109 2.09 0.92 8.63
CA TRP A 109 1.02 1.81 8.22
C TRP A 109 1.10 3.14 8.96
N VAL A 110 0.77 4.23 8.25
CA VAL A 110 0.45 5.53 8.84
C VAL A 110 -0.86 6.05 8.25
N GLU A 111 -1.71 6.63 9.08
CA GLU A 111 -2.96 7.26 8.64
C GLU A 111 -2.72 8.77 8.45
N ASP A 112 -3.10 9.30 7.29
CA ASP A 112 -3.01 10.73 7.01
C ASP A 112 -4.14 11.54 7.67
N PRO A 113 -4.08 12.89 7.69
CA PRO A 113 -5.10 13.71 8.36
C PRO A 113 -6.51 13.59 7.80
N ASP A 114 -6.68 13.03 6.61
CA ASP A 114 -7.95 12.82 5.92
C ASP A 114 -8.40 11.35 6.01
N GLY A 115 -7.69 10.52 6.80
CA GLY A 115 -8.03 9.12 7.05
C GLY A 115 -7.50 8.15 6.00
N VAL A 116 -6.61 8.57 5.11
CA VAL A 116 -6.03 7.68 4.10
C VAL A 116 -4.88 6.89 4.72
N ASP A 117 -5.00 5.56 4.67
CA ASP A 117 -3.94 4.66 5.14
C ASP A 117 -2.80 4.58 4.12
N TRP A 118 -1.56 4.70 4.61
CA TRP A 118 -0.34 4.53 3.79
C TRP A 118 0.47 3.35 4.30
N GLU A 119 0.67 2.34 3.45
CA GLU A 119 1.61 1.25 3.73
C GLU A 119 2.98 1.47 3.06
N VAL A 120 4.03 1.11 3.78
CA VAL A 120 5.37 0.88 3.21
C VAL A 120 5.73 -0.56 3.50
N TYR A 121 5.96 -1.35 2.45
CA TYR A 121 6.07 -2.80 2.59
C TYR A 121 7.10 -3.43 1.66
N VAL A 122 7.50 -4.65 1.99
CA VAL A 122 8.29 -5.55 1.13
C VAL A 122 7.61 -6.92 1.07
N LEU A 123 7.77 -7.61 -0.06
CA LEU A 123 7.43 -9.02 -0.20
C LEU A 123 8.69 -9.85 0.10
N ASN A 124 8.68 -10.61 1.20
CA ASN A 124 9.82 -11.43 1.61
C ASN A 124 9.89 -12.76 0.86
N ARG A 125 8.73 -13.39 0.65
CA ARG A 125 8.56 -14.60 -0.17
C ARG A 125 7.09 -14.73 -0.56
N ASP A 126 6.85 -15.33 -1.71
CA ASP A 126 5.52 -15.85 -2.03
C ASP A 126 5.22 -17.07 -1.15
N ILE A 127 3.96 -17.20 -0.78
CA ILE A 127 3.40 -18.36 -0.11
C ILE A 127 2.49 -19.00 -1.14
N ASP A 128 3.02 -20.01 -1.83
CA ASP A 128 2.19 -20.87 -2.67
C ASP A 128 1.12 -21.51 -1.77
N GLU A 129 -0.15 -21.40 -2.16
CA GLU A 129 -1.18 -22.25 -1.59
C GLU A 129 -0.84 -23.70 -1.91
N SER A 130 -0.18 -24.38 -0.98
CA SER A 130 -0.02 -25.82 -1.07
C SER A 130 -1.43 -26.42 -1.03
N PRO A 131 -1.91 -27.12 -2.08
CA PRO A 131 -3.21 -27.73 -2.01
C PRO A 131 -3.12 -28.82 -0.94
N ALA A 132 -3.74 -28.57 0.20
CA ALA A 132 -3.99 -29.58 1.20
C ALA A 132 -4.72 -30.74 0.53
N GLY A 133 -4.04 -31.89 0.43
CA GLY A 133 -4.63 -33.13 -0.07
C GLY A 133 -3.93 -33.74 -1.27
N ARG A 134 -2.62 -34.00 -1.18
CA ARG A 134 -2.02 -35.07 -1.99
C ARG A 134 -1.99 -36.35 -1.15
N THR A 135 -3.09 -37.09 -1.16
CA THR A 135 -3.07 -38.51 -0.83
C THR A 135 -3.69 -39.31 -1.96
N THR A 136 -2.87 -40.24 -2.42
CA THR A 136 -3.15 -41.49 -3.14
C THR A 136 -3.58 -41.43 -4.62
N GLU A 137 -2.65 -41.96 -5.40
CA GLU A 137 -2.85 -42.91 -6.51
C GLU A 137 -3.15 -42.34 -7.90
N ALA A 138 -2.15 -42.52 -8.77
CA ALA A 138 -2.30 -42.36 -10.20
C ALA A 138 -3.20 -43.48 -10.74
N ALA A 139 -4.33 -43.11 -11.33
CA ALA A 139 -5.07 -43.94 -12.26
C ALA A 139 -5.34 -43.12 -13.54
N PRO A 140 -4.98 -43.61 -14.74
CA PRO A 140 -5.17 -42.85 -15.97
C PRO A 140 -6.52 -43.19 -16.60
N LEU A 141 -7.34 -42.22 -17.00
CA LEU A 141 -8.40 -42.35 -18.02
C LEU A 141 -8.78 -40.95 -18.56
N THR A 142 -8.40 -40.60 -19.79
CA THR A 142 -9.25 -40.56 -21.02
C THR A 142 -10.47 -39.63 -20.99
N HIS A 143 -10.40 -38.59 -21.84
CA HIS A 143 -11.49 -37.86 -22.50
C HIS A 143 -12.78 -37.57 -21.70
N GLY A 144 -13.00 -36.30 -21.35
CA GLY A 144 -14.33 -35.77 -21.06
C GLY A 144 -14.29 -34.55 -20.14
N LEU A 145 -14.78 -33.42 -20.62
CA LEU A 145 -15.03 -32.21 -19.82
C LEU A 145 -15.86 -32.57 -18.57
N ALA A 146 -15.34 -32.27 -17.37
CA ALA A 146 -16.10 -32.32 -16.14
C ALA A 146 -16.25 -30.90 -15.58
N VAL A 147 -17.48 -30.43 -15.51
CA VAL A 147 -17.86 -29.21 -14.78
C VAL A 147 -17.73 -29.48 -13.29
N VAL A 148 -16.82 -28.79 -12.61
CA VAL A 148 -16.75 -28.82 -11.15
C VAL A 148 -17.71 -27.76 -10.61
N ARG A 149 -18.77 -28.20 -9.93
CA ARG A 149 -19.67 -27.34 -9.17
C ARG A 149 -18.91 -26.68 -8.02
N ALA A 150 -19.14 -25.38 -7.84
CA ALA A 150 -18.67 -24.65 -6.67
C ALA A 150 -19.25 -25.24 -5.38
N ALA A 151 -18.36 -25.62 -4.46
CA ALA A 151 -18.67 -25.79 -3.05
C ALA A 151 -18.00 -24.62 -2.31
N GLY A 152 -18.81 -23.92 -1.52
CA GLY A 152 -18.54 -22.56 -1.05
C GLY A 152 -17.59 -22.44 0.14
N GLY A 153 -17.39 -21.18 0.54
CA GLY A 153 -16.88 -20.81 1.87
C GLY A 153 -15.60 -20.00 1.93
N GLY A 154 -15.33 -19.09 0.98
CA GLY A 154 -14.25 -18.10 1.11
C GLY A 154 -14.67 -16.92 1.99
N CYS A 155 -13.85 -16.57 2.99
CA CYS A 155 -14.12 -15.59 4.06
C CYS A 155 -14.22 -14.12 3.61
N CYS A 156 -14.10 -13.82 2.31
CA CYS A 156 -14.23 -12.45 1.79
C CYS A 156 -15.70 -12.09 1.56
N GLY A 157 -16.43 -11.91 2.66
CA GLY A 157 -17.70 -11.20 2.70
C GLY A 157 -17.53 -9.96 3.57
N SER A 158 -17.66 -8.78 2.95
CA SER A 158 -17.67 -7.49 3.65
C SER A 158 -18.68 -7.50 4.80
N SER A 159 -18.24 -7.00 5.95
CA SER A 159 -19.16 -6.53 6.98
C SER A 159 -19.37 -5.04 6.80
N ALA A 160 -20.66 -4.66 6.82
CA ALA A 160 -21.30 -3.35 6.61
C ALA A 160 -21.58 -2.96 5.15
#